data_AF-A0A930FGS2-F1
#
_entry.id   AF-A0A930FGS2-F1
#
_cell.length_a   1.000
_cell.length_b   1.000
_cell.length_c   1.000
_cell.angle_alpha   90.00
_cell.angle_beta   90.00
_cell.angle_gamma   90.00
#
_symmetry.space_group_name_H-M   'P 1'
#
loop_
_entity.id
_entity.type
_entity.pdbx_description
1 polymer ?
#
loop_
_entity_poly.entity_id
_entity_poly.type
_entity_poly.pdbx_seq_one_letter_code
_entity_poly.pdbx_strand_id
1 'polypeptide(L)' 'IALDGNISLVEFYPPKSWVGKQLSDLDLRKDYDLNLIGYREGKDESLNTKVFADFLIREDVILVAIIGTDSLDKATFLED' A
#
# COMPACT_ATOMS: atom_id res chain seq x y z
N ILE A 1 11.57 15.33 -8.07
CA ILE A 1 10.23 15.03 -8.62
C ILE A 1 9.25 15.55 -7.58
N ALA A 2 8.47 16.58 -7.90
CA ALA A 2 7.46 17.10 -6.98
C ALA A 2 6.20 16.25 -7.19
N LEU A 3 5.78 15.54 -6.15
CA LEU A 3 4.40 15.07 -6.06
C LEU A 3 3.54 16.33 -6.05
N ASP A 4 2.60 16.45 -6.98
CA ASP A 4 1.63 17.54 -6.91
C ASP A 4 0.84 17.43 -5.59
N GLY A 5 0.30 18.54 -5.09
CA GLY A 5 -0.32 18.62 -3.77
C GLY A 5 -1.50 17.68 -3.52
N ASN A 6 -1.95 16.94 -4.53
CA ASN A 6 -3.08 16.01 -4.46
C ASN A 6 -2.66 14.55 -4.33
N ILE A 7 -1.40 14.27 -4.03
CA ILE A 7 -0.89 12.90 -3.90
C ILE A 7 -0.20 12.73 -2.54
N SER A 8 -0.64 11.74 -1.77
CA SER A 8 -0.12 11.43 -0.44
C SER A 8 0.66 10.11 -0.46
N LEU A 9 1.81 10.10 0.21
CA LEU A 9 2.56 8.86 0.49
C LEU A 9 2.13 8.34 1.86
N VAL A 10 1.70 7.08 1.90
CA VAL A 10 1.16 6.44 3.11
C VAL A 10 1.93 5.16 3.42
N GLU A 11 2.14 4.90 4.71
CA GLU A 11 2.69 3.66 5.24
C GLU A 11 1.66 3.03 6.18
N PHE A 12 1.33 1.75 5.98
CA PHE A 12 0.28 1.07 6.75
C PHE A 12 0.50 -0.45 6.79
N TYR A 13 -0.05 -1.11 7.81
CA TYR A 13 -0.16 -2.56 7.82
C TYR A 13 -1.32 -3.01 6.93
N PRO A 14 -1.19 -4.12 6.19
CA PRO A 14 -2.22 -4.54 5.27
C PRO A 14 -3.52 -4.87 6.00
N PRO A 15 -4.68 -4.50 5.43
CA PRO A 15 -5.97 -4.93 5.91
C PRO A 15 -6.05 -6.46 5.97
N LYS A 16 -6.76 -7.00 6.97
CA LYS A 16 -6.96 -8.46 7.11
C LYS A 16 -7.54 -9.13 5.86
N SER A 17 -8.33 -8.39 5.07
CA SER A 17 -8.92 -8.88 3.83
C SER A 17 -7.92 -9.08 2.68
N TRP A 18 -6.72 -8.48 2.79
CA TRP A 18 -5.64 -8.60 1.82
C TRP A 18 -4.64 -9.68 2.21
N VAL A 19 -4.48 -9.95 3.50
CA VAL A 19 -3.52 -10.94 4.02
C VAL A 19 -3.77 -12.33 3.38
N GLY A 20 -2.69 -12.95 2.91
CA GLY A 20 -2.71 -14.25 2.24
C GLY A 20 -3.05 -14.20 0.74
N LYS A 21 -3.38 -13.03 0.19
CA LYS A 21 -3.56 -12.83 -1.26
C LYS A 21 -2.27 -12.40 -1.93
N GLN A 22 -2.12 -12.69 -3.22
CA GLN A 22 -1.07 -12.08 -4.02
C GLN A 22 -1.48 -10.67 -4.42
N LEU A 23 -0.51 -9.79 -4.69
CA LEU A 23 -0.78 -8.44 -5.15
C LEU A 23 -1.62 -8.43 -6.44
N SER A 24 -1.42 -9.41 -7.32
CA SER A 24 -2.23 -9.58 -8.54
C SER A 24 -3.69 -9.95 -8.31
N ASP A 25 -4.05 -10.45 -7.12
CA ASP A 25 -5.44 -10.73 -6.74
C ASP A 25 -6.17 -9.46 -6.23
N LEU A 26 -5.46 -8.34 -6.09
CA LEU A 26 -5.97 -7.09 -5.52
C LEU A 26 -6.04 -5.99 -6.59
N ASP A 27 -7.24 -5.48 -6.85
CA ASP A 27 -7.49 -4.37 -7.78
C ASP A 27 -7.29 -2.99 -7.10
N LEU A 28 -6.14 -2.78 -6.43
CA LEU A 28 -5.89 -1.63 -5.55
C LEU A 28 -6.09 -0.25 -6.24
N ARG A 29 -5.72 -0.14 -7.52
CA ARG A 29 -5.92 1.09 -8.30
C ARG A 29 -7.40 1.40 -8.54
N LYS A 30 -8.20 0.37 -8.78
CA LYS A 30 -9.63 0.52 -9.08
C LYS A 30 -10.42 0.79 -7.81
N ASP A 31 -10.07 0.08 -6.73
CA ASP A 31 -10.84 0.11 -5.50
C ASP A 31 -10.49 1.33 -4.62
N TYR A 32 -9.20 1.73 -4.61
CA TYR A 32 -8.67 2.74 -3.69
C TYR A 32 -7.86 3.86 -4.35
N ASP A 33 -7.68 3.85 -5.68
CA ASP A 33 -6.72 4.73 -6.38
C ASP A 33 -5.30 4.65 -5.78
N LEU A 34 -4.93 3.45 -5.35
CA LEU A 34 -3.71 3.18 -4.61
C LEU A 34 -2.66 2.52 -5.51
N ASN A 35 -1.45 3.07 -5.48
CA ASN A 35 -0.27 2.52 -6.14
C ASN A 35 0.74 2.06 -5.10
N LEU A 36 0.96 0.76 -5.01
CA LEU A 36 1.99 0.22 -4.12
C LEU A 36 3.38 0.54 -4.67
N ILE A 37 4.24 1.12 -3.83
CA ILE A 37 5.63 1.48 -4.15
C ILE A 37 6.59 0.40 -3.64
N GLY A 38 6.28 -0.17 -2.49
CA GLY A 38 7.16 -1.09 -1.81
C GLY A 38 6.57 -1.63 -0.52
N TYR A 39 7.40 -2.37 0.20
CA TYR A 39 7.11 -2.82 1.55
C TYR A 39 8.39 -2.79 2.42
N ARG A 40 8.19 -2.81 3.74
CA ARG A 40 9.25 -3.03 4.74
C ARG A 40 8.89 -4.24 5.58
N GLU A 41 9.89 -5.02 5.99
CA GLU A 41 9.70 -6.12 6.95
C GLU A 41 9.52 -5.61 8.40
N GLY A 42 9.82 -4.33 8.64
CA GLY A 42 9.65 -3.68 9.95
C GLY A 42 9.88 -2.17 9.85
N LYS A 43 9.54 -1.42 10.92
CA LYS A 43 9.60 0.05 10.93
C LYS A 43 11.00 0.63 10.63
N ASP A 44 12.04 -0.05 11.08
CA ASP A 44 13.43 0.40 10.90
C ASP A 44 14.15 -0.28 9.73
N GLU A 45 13.44 -1.12 8.96
CA GLU A 45 14.00 -1.83 7.81
C GLU A 45 13.95 -1.00 6.54
N SER A 46 14.86 -1.31 5.61
CA SER A 46 14.92 -0.62 4.31
C SER A 46 13.70 -0.91 3.44
N LEU A 47 13.23 0.08 2.68
CA LEU A 47 12.14 -0.09 1.73
C LEU A 47 12.58 -1.02 0.60
N ASN A 48 11.85 -2.13 0.43
CA ASN A 48 11.99 -2.98 -0.72
C ASN A 48 10.98 -2.55 -1.80
N THR A 49 11.49 -2.09 -2.94
CA THR A 49 10.68 -1.66 -4.09
C THR A 49 10.45 -2.76 -5.12
N LYS A 50 11.03 -3.95 -4.92
CA LYS A 50 10.84 -5.12 -5.78
C LYS A 50 9.54 -5.81 -5.41
N VAL A 51 8.42 -5.18 -5.73
CA VAL A 51 7.09 -5.75 -5.55
C VAL A 51 6.56 -6.19 -6.89
N PHE A 52 6.43 -7.50 -7.05
CA PHE A 52 5.93 -8.12 -8.28
C PHE A 52 4.50 -8.62 -8.05
N ALA A 53 3.85 -9.04 -9.15
CA ALA A 53 2.47 -9.51 -9.15
C ALA A 53 2.22 -10.71 -8.20
N ASP A 54 3.25 -11.52 -7.96
CA ASP A 54 3.24 -12.71 -7.10
C ASP A 54 3.60 -12.41 -5.63
N PHE A 55 3.81 -11.15 -5.29
CA PHE A 55 4.08 -10.75 -3.91
C PHE A 55 2.90 -11.12 -3.00
N LEU A 56 3.15 -11.99 -2.02
CA LEU A 56 2.17 -12.41 -1.02
C LEU A 56 2.05 -11.34 0.07
N ILE A 57 0.85 -10.80 0.27
CA ILE A 57 0.57 -9.86 1.36
C ILE A 57 0.58 -10.61 2.68
N ARG A 58 1.47 -10.22 3.59
CA ARG A 58 1.56 -10.77 4.95
C ARG A 58 1.17 -9.73 5.99
N GLU A 59 0.67 -10.16 7.13
CA GLU A 59 0.24 -9.23 8.18
C GLU A 59 1.39 -8.47 8.86
N ASP A 60 2.62 -8.99 8.76
CA ASP A 60 3.82 -8.48 9.44
C ASP A 60 4.62 -7.49 8.60
N VAL A 61 4.19 -7.17 7.38
CA VAL A 61 4.87 -6.18 6.54
C VAL A 61 4.18 -4.81 6.60
N ILE A 62 4.98 -3.76 6.45
CA ILE A 62 4.48 -2.40 6.27
C ILE A 62 4.45 -2.12 4.78
N LEU A 63 3.28 -1.85 4.23
CA LEU A 63 3.10 -1.46 2.84
C LEU A 63 3.33 0.05 2.70
N VAL A 64 4.07 0.43 1.67
CA VAL A 64 4.31 1.84 1.32
C VAL A 64 3.66 2.11 -0.02
N ALA A 65 2.72 3.03 -0.05
CA ALA A 65 1.93 3.32 -1.22
C ALA A 65 1.76 4.82 -1.45
N ILE A 66 1.33 5.13 -2.66
CA ILE A 66 0.91 6.45 -3.07
C ILE A 66 -0.60 6.40 -3.34
N ILE A 67 -1.34 7.36 -2.79
CA ILE A 67 -2.79 7.50 -2.94
C ILE A 67 -3.14 8.95 -3.28
N GLY A 68 -4.14 9.15 -4.15
CA GLY A 68 -4.71 10.48 -4.37
C GLY A 68 -5.37 11.02 -3.09
N THR A 69 -5.14 12.27 -2.74
CA THR A 69 -5.68 12.91 -1.53
C THR A 69 -7.22 12.81 -1.48
N ASP A 70 -7.90 12.90 -2.62
CA ASP A 70 -9.37 12.74 -2.74
C ASP A 70 -9.87 11.29 -2.50
N SER A 71 -8.96 10.31 -2.49
CA SER A 71 -9.28 8.89 -2.28
C SER A 71 -8.93 8.41 -0.87
N LEU A 72 -8.37 9.26 -0.01
CA LEU A 72 -8.07 8.92 1.39
C LEU A 72 -9.33 8.46 2.15
N ASP A 73 -10.48 9.08 1.91
CA ASP A 73 -11.76 8.71 2.54
C ASP A 73 -12.20 7.26 2.24
N LYS A 74 -11.73 6.67 1.13
CA LYS A 74 -12.01 5.27 0.76
C LYS A 74 -11.08 4.29 1.46
N ALA A 75 -9.91 4.75 1.87
CA ALA A 75 -8.87 3.96 2.50
C ALA A 75 -9.06 3.92 4.02
N THR A 76 -10.24 3.48 4.48
CA THR A 76 -10.61 3.45 5.92
C THR A 76 -9.66 2.62 6.77
N PHE A 77 -8.90 1.71 6.16
CA PHE A 77 -7.87 0.91 6.81
C PHE A 77 -6.62 1.71 7.22
N LEU A 78 -6.49 2.97 6.80
CA LEU A 78 -5.41 3.86 7.23
C LEU A 78 -5.69 4.49 8.61
N GLU A 79 -6.92 4.38 9.12
CA GLU A 79 -7.35 4.96 10.39
C GLU A 79 -7.26 3.98 11.58
N ASP A 80 -6.96 2.69 11.33
CA ASP A 80 -6.77 1.62 12.32
C ASP A 80 -5.32 1.53 12.84
#